data_AF-A0A955AA02-F1
#
_entry.id   AF-A0A955AA02-F1
#
_cell.length_a   1.000
_cell.length_b   1.000
_cell.length_c   1.000
_cell.angle_alpha   90.00
_cell.angle_beta   90.00
_cell.angle_gamma   90.00
#
_symmetry.space_group_name_H-M   'P 1'
#
loop_
_entity.id
_entity.type
_entity.pdbx_description
1 polymer ?
#
loop_
_entity_poly.entity_id
_entity_poly.type
_entity_poly.pdbx_seq_one_letter_code
_entity_poly.pdbx_strand_id
1 'polypeptide(L)'
;MLSASPIGDRPYFDLGPSDGVAWDQPRVTMQLIDEAENIIGPTTFNEWLLDTGANTILGFQTAVGDMTGPPAYQTEGQFEELGVGGTSLYDISKSYRFDFAGESGIRNTLPDTRIITDATRDVSIFGPYGIVGMPAMTQRVTTLDFTPWTTIEGLDLFMKVDFSNDVPAYAGPRYTVAVDNRFEYFPEPHVIPLGGPPPAWADIPFLSAELLHNGQTSSGNFLFDTGAQVSILNRRMAFELGLDTNNDGELDSKDASYARNETISGISGSTSVPVFLIDEVHVPTEEGPDLVWTDLQWLVLDIDPGIDAVFGFDNMTSGWIEAFAKDGKSGYIMQSHLDFRNYETTGQGKIYFDINPEISAVVDPNGPGAAIDESGGLTSVSETGVTDTYTLRLTTAPTADVRVTLDSPDDQQATAVDANHPSHNYLDFTPLNWSIPQTVLVSAIDDSTPESFHRTFVRHTSTSSDPAYQAVGMPRIVINITDNDYPGVMLIPSDGATEVTEGGATDTYQVVLTFPPTQPVTITMANVQNQVTATALVGGGNSLVFTPENWDVPQTVLVT
;
A
#
# COMPACT_ATOMS: atom_id res chain seq x y z
N MET A 1 -11.20 -12.55 27.45
CA MET A 1 -9.81 -12.99 27.64
C MET A 1 -9.16 -12.85 26.28
N LEU A 2 -8.58 -11.69 26.00
CA LEU A 2 -7.81 -11.44 24.80
C LEU A 2 -6.46 -12.14 25.01
N SER A 3 -6.19 -13.19 24.23
CA SER A 3 -4.90 -13.88 24.24
C SER A 3 -3.83 -12.92 23.74
N ALA A 4 -2.65 -12.96 24.38
CA ALA A 4 -1.45 -12.23 23.99
C ALA A 4 -1.17 -12.30 22.47
N SER A 5 -0.78 -11.19 21.85
CA SER A 5 -0.22 -11.12 20.48
C SER A 5 0.97 -12.08 20.34
N PRO A 6 0.95 -13.01 19.37
CA PRO A 6 2.08 -13.87 19.07
C PRO A 6 2.43 -13.92 17.57
N ILE A 7 2.18 -12.87 16.77
CA ILE A 7 2.18 -12.99 15.29
C ILE A 7 3.53 -12.62 14.65
N GLY A 8 4.29 -11.64 15.19
CA GLY A 8 5.68 -11.39 14.77
C GLY A 8 6.68 -12.54 14.97
N ASP A 9 6.22 -13.67 15.50
CA ASP A 9 6.96 -14.91 15.76
C ASP A 9 6.55 -16.08 14.83
N ARG A 10 5.64 -15.85 13.89
CA ARG A 10 5.09 -16.91 13.03
C ARG A 10 5.86 -17.02 11.73
N PRO A 11 5.88 -18.22 11.12
CA PRO A 11 6.33 -18.35 9.76
C PRO A 11 5.53 -17.42 8.84
N TYR A 12 6.17 -16.80 7.87
CA TYR A 12 5.51 -15.86 6.98
C TYR A 12 6.05 -15.92 5.55
N PHE A 13 5.23 -15.40 4.66
CA PHE A 13 5.57 -15.16 3.28
C PHE A 13 5.69 -13.65 3.05
N ASP A 14 6.90 -13.21 2.73
CA ASP A 14 7.23 -11.81 2.46
C ASP A 14 6.75 -11.42 1.05
N LEU A 15 5.68 -10.63 0.99
CA LEU A 15 5.16 -9.98 -0.21
C LEU A 15 5.86 -8.66 -0.50
N GLY A 16 6.61 -8.11 0.45
CA GLY A 16 7.54 -7.01 0.23
C GLY A 16 6.92 -5.64 0.45
N PRO A 17 7.60 -4.60 -0.04
CA PRO A 17 7.23 -3.24 0.29
C PRO A 17 5.86 -2.90 -0.27
N SER A 18 5.06 -2.19 0.53
CA SER A 18 3.89 -1.51 -0.01
C SER A 18 4.32 -0.48 -1.06
N ASP A 19 3.52 -0.33 -2.11
CA ASP A 19 3.72 0.73 -3.10
C ASP A 19 3.39 2.12 -2.56
N GLY A 20 2.86 2.20 -1.33
CA GLY A 20 2.40 3.43 -0.68
C GLY A 20 1.13 4.02 -1.30
N VAL A 21 0.82 3.68 -2.56
CA VAL A 21 -0.42 4.00 -3.25
C VAL A 21 -0.75 2.91 -4.26
N ALA A 22 -2.03 2.57 -4.38
CA ALA A 22 -2.52 1.66 -5.40
C ALA A 22 -2.24 2.20 -6.82
N TRP A 23 -1.50 1.42 -7.62
CA TRP A 23 -1.26 1.71 -9.03
C TRP A 23 -2.54 1.79 -9.87
N ASP A 24 -3.47 0.90 -9.57
CA ASP A 24 -4.77 0.79 -10.21
C ASP A 24 -5.79 0.27 -9.18
N GLN A 25 -7.07 0.38 -9.50
CA GLN A 25 -8.16 -0.16 -8.69
C GLN A 25 -9.17 -0.91 -9.58
N PRO A 26 -9.87 -1.92 -9.02
CA PRO A 26 -10.73 -2.78 -9.81
C PRO A 26 -11.94 -2.04 -10.35
N ARG A 27 -12.27 -2.29 -11.61
CA ARG A 27 -13.33 -1.59 -12.34
C ARG A 27 -14.28 -2.55 -13.04
N VAL A 28 -15.52 -2.09 -13.19
CA VAL A 28 -16.58 -2.80 -13.90
C VAL A 28 -17.35 -1.87 -14.81
N THR A 29 -17.96 -2.44 -15.84
CA THR A 29 -18.97 -1.75 -16.65
C THR A 29 -20.36 -2.07 -16.12
N MET A 30 -21.29 -1.12 -16.25
CA MET A 30 -22.66 -1.29 -15.75
C MET A 30 -23.71 -0.61 -16.63
N GLN A 31 -24.99 -0.99 -16.45
CA GLN A 31 -26.16 -0.38 -17.05
C GLN A 31 -27.35 -0.40 -16.08
N LEU A 32 -28.12 0.69 -16.05
CA LEU A 32 -29.46 0.71 -15.45
C LEU A 32 -30.52 0.48 -16.53
N ILE A 33 -31.50 -0.38 -16.26
CA ILE A 33 -32.53 -0.75 -17.24
C ILE A 33 -33.91 -0.65 -16.59
N ASP A 34 -34.82 0.07 -17.23
CA ASP A 34 -36.20 0.23 -16.75
C ASP A 34 -37.10 -0.97 -17.07
N GLU A 35 -38.32 -0.96 -16.53
CA GLU A 35 -39.33 -2.01 -16.76
C GLU A 35 -39.70 -2.21 -18.24
N ALA A 36 -39.43 -1.22 -19.10
CA ALA A 36 -39.69 -1.26 -20.52
C ALA A 36 -38.45 -1.67 -21.34
N GLU A 37 -37.39 -2.17 -20.68
CA GLU A 37 -36.12 -2.61 -21.27
C GLU A 37 -35.33 -1.47 -21.93
N ASN A 38 -35.56 -0.22 -21.53
CA ASN A 38 -34.76 0.91 -21.97
C ASN A 38 -33.55 1.08 -21.03
N ILE A 39 -32.38 1.38 -21.61
CA ILE A 39 -31.17 1.69 -20.85
C ILE A 39 -31.23 3.15 -20.39
N ILE A 40 -31.07 3.37 -19.08
CA ILE A 40 -31.13 4.67 -18.39
C ILE A 40 -29.71 5.13 -18.07
N GLY A 41 -28.83 5.18 -19.06
CA GLY A 41 -27.40 5.42 -18.85
C GLY A 41 -26.80 4.62 -17.66
N PRO A 42 -25.65 5.05 -17.13
CA PRO A 42 -24.54 5.54 -17.94
C PRO A 42 -24.20 4.59 -19.11
N THR A 43 -23.42 5.06 -20.08
CA THR A 43 -23.06 4.21 -21.23
C THR A 43 -22.04 3.13 -20.85
N THR A 44 -21.88 2.08 -21.66
CA THR A 44 -20.89 1.00 -21.44
C THR A 44 -19.43 1.45 -21.48
N PHE A 45 -19.16 2.70 -21.86
CA PHE A 45 -17.82 3.29 -21.82
C PHE A 45 -17.47 3.88 -20.44
N ASN A 46 -18.41 3.88 -19.50
CA ASN A 46 -18.20 4.43 -18.17
C ASN A 46 -17.82 3.28 -17.23
N GLU A 47 -16.55 3.24 -16.84
CA GLU A 47 -16.05 2.32 -15.83
C GLU A 47 -16.36 2.86 -14.43
N TRP A 48 -16.82 1.96 -13.56
CA TRP A 48 -17.12 2.24 -12.17
C TRP A 48 -16.17 1.46 -11.29
N LEU A 49 -15.77 2.06 -10.17
CA LEU A 49 -14.89 1.45 -9.18
C LEU A 49 -15.63 0.32 -8.48
N LEU A 50 -15.01 -0.84 -8.36
CA LEU A 50 -15.51 -1.91 -7.52
C LEU A 50 -14.94 -1.74 -6.12
N ASP A 51 -15.81 -1.64 -5.12
CA ASP A 51 -15.42 -1.16 -3.79
C ASP A 51 -16.00 -2.06 -2.70
N THR A 52 -15.15 -2.81 -2.01
CA THR A 52 -15.56 -3.66 -0.89
C THR A 52 -15.84 -2.87 0.39
N GLY A 53 -15.35 -1.63 0.49
CA GLY A 53 -15.67 -0.69 1.56
C GLY A 53 -17.05 -0.04 1.40
N ALA A 54 -17.64 -0.09 0.21
CA ALA A 54 -18.97 0.43 -0.05
C ALA A 54 -20.07 -0.62 0.17
N ASN A 55 -21.00 -0.33 1.09
CA ASN A 55 -22.19 -1.15 1.32
C ASN A 55 -23.21 -1.02 0.19
N THR A 56 -23.21 0.09 -0.55
CA THR A 56 -24.24 0.42 -1.56
C THR A 56 -23.64 0.62 -2.96
N ILE A 57 -24.45 1.09 -3.92
CA ILE A 57 -24.02 1.45 -5.27
C ILE A 57 -24.28 2.94 -5.47
N LEU A 58 -23.25 3.70 -5.87
CA LEU A 58 -23.27 5.16 -5.94
C LEU A 58 -22.91 5.69 -7.33
N GLY A 59 -23.79 6.47 -7.95
CA GLY A 59 -23.49 7.23 -9.17
C GLY A 59 -23.07 8.68 -8.90
N PHE A 60 -21.95 9.11 -9.49
CA PHE A 60 -21.46 10.50 -9.40
C PHE A 60 -22.05 11.41 -10.47
N GLN A 61 -21.71 12.70 -10.42
CA GLN A 61 -22.27 13.77 -11.25
C GLN A 61 -22.28 13.41 -12.75
N THR A 62 -21.20 12.85 -13.28
CA THR A 62 -21.11 12.49 -14.69
C THR A 62 -22.07 11.35 -15.06
N ALA A 63 -22.16 10.30 -14.22
CA ALA A 63 -23.14 9.24 -14.43
C ALA A 63 -24.59 9.75 -14.32
N VAL A 64 -24.86 10.65 -13.35
CA VAL A 64 -26.16 11.31 -13.23
C VAL A 64 -26.48 12.17 -14.45
N GLY A 65 -25.47 12.81 -15.05
CA GLY A 65 -25.60 13.55 -16.31
C GLY A 65 -26.09 12.67 -17.45
N ASP A 66 -25.53 11.47 -17.60
CA ASP A 66 -25.93 10.50 -18.64
C ASP A 66 -27.36 9.97 -18.43
N MET A 67 -27.81 9.94 -17.17
CA MET A 67 -29.13 9.51 -16.74
C MET A 67 -30.26 10.52 -17.04
N THR A 68 -29.94 11.71 -17.57
CA THR A 68 -30.92 12.79 -17.84
C THR A 68 -31.72 12.63 -19.15
N GLY A 69 -31.31 11.73 -20.05
CA GLY A 69 -31.98 11.45 -21.31
C GLY A 69 -33.30 10.69 -21.15
N PRO A 70 -34.17 10.62 -22.19
CA PRO A 70 -35.38 9.80 -22.12
C PRO A 70 -35.09 8.30 -22.34
N PRO A 71 -35.62 7.39 -21.50
CA PRO A 71 -36.42 7.65 -20.29
C PRO A 71 -35.56 8.20 -19.17
N ALA A 72 -36.07 9.20 -18.47
CA ALA A 72 -35.31 9.88 -17.42
C ALA A 72 -35.20 9.01 -16.17
N TYR A 73 -34.03 9.07 -15.54
CA TYR A 73 -33.81 8.57 -14.18
C TYR A 73 -34.76 9.24 -13.18
N GLN A 74 -35.23 8.45 -12.22
CA GLN A 74 -36.23 8.85 -11.23
C GLN A 74 -35.72 8.56 -9.84
N THR A 75 -36.08 9.42 -8.88
CA THR A 75 -35.70 9.30 -7.48
C THR A 75 -36.94 9.03 -6.61
N GLU A 76 -36.78 8.21 -5.56
CA GLU A 76 -37.86 7.80 -4.64
C GLU A 76 -37.63 8.23 -3.19
N GLY A 77 -36.45 8.78 -2.86
CA GLY A 77 -36.12 9.23 -1.51
C GLY A 77 -34.69 9.75 -1.42
N GLN A 78 -34.21 9.90 -0.20
CA GLN A 78 -32.81 10.23 0.10
C GLN A 78 -32.22 9.23 1.10
N PHE A 79 -30.90 9.07 1.07
CA PHE A 79 -30.14 8.17 1.92
C PHE A 79 -29.00 8.93 2.59
N GLU A 80 -28.83 8.74 3.90
CA GLU A 80 -27.69 9.27 4.65
C GLU A 80 -26.55 8.24 4.69
N GLU A 81 -25.44 8.54 4.03
CA GLU A 81 -24.26 7.67 3.97
C GLU A 81 -23.08 8.29 4.73
N LEU A 82 -22.32 7.45 5.44
CA LEU A 82 -21.08 7.82 6.12
C LEU A 82 -19.89 7.57 5.19
N GLY A 83 -19.00 8.55 5.10
CA GLY A 83 -17.70 8.39 4.44
C GLY A 83 -16.61 9.15 5.18
N VAL A 84 -15.40 9.17 4.61
CA VAL A 84 -14.20 9.77 5.21
C VAL A 84 -14.39 11.23 5.64
N GLY A 85 -15.18 12.01 4.90
CA GLY A 85 -15.49 13.41 5.23
C GLY A 85 -16.70 13.62 6.16
N GLY A 86 -17.27 12.55 6.73
CA GLY A 86 -18.48 12.58 7.56
C GLY A 86 -19.74 12.06 6.84
N THR A 87 -20.92 12.50 7.28
CA THR A 87 -22.20 12.06 6.69
C THR A 87 -22.64 12.95 5.54
N SER A 88 -23.34 12.38 4.55
CA SER A 88 -23.88 13.09 3.39
C SER A 88 -25.20 12.49 2.92
N LEU A 89 -26.03 13.33 2.28
CA LEU A 89 -27.32 12.91 1.70
C LEU A 89 -27.19 12.64 0.21
N TYR A 90 -27.73 11.51 -0.22
CA TYR A 90 -27.76 11.05 -1.61
C TYR A 90 -29.18 10.75 -2.05
N ASP A 91 -29.48 10.95 -3.33
CA ASP A 91 -30.79 10.60 -3.88
C ASP A 91 -30.90 9.09 -4.09
N ILE A 92 -31.97 8.47 -3.58
CA ILE A 92 -32.29 7.06 -3.83
C ILE A 92 -33.05 6.97 -5.14
N SER A 93 -32.61 6.10 -6.04
CA SER A 93 -33.25 5.84 -7.33
C SER A 93 -34.61 5.14 -7.18
N LYS A 94 -35.43 5.20 -8.23
CA LYS A 94 -36.44 4.16 -8.48
C LYS A 94 -35.74 2.80 -8.65
N SER A 95 -36.46 1.71 -8.42
CA SER A 95 -36.00 0.36 -8.76
C SER A 95 -35.73 0.20 -10.27
N TYR A 96 -34.54 -0.29 -10.60
CA TYR A 96 -34.10 -0.63 -11.96
C TYR A 96 -33.48 -2.04 -11.99
N ARG A 97 -33.43 -2.67 -13.16
CA ARG A 97 -32.50 -3.79 -13.36
C ARG A 97 -31.09 -3.21 -13.47
N PHE A 98 -30.19 -3.65 -12.60
CA PHE A 98 -28.78 -3.26 -12.62
C PHE A 98 -27.96 -4.38 -13.24
N ASP A 99 -27.48 -4.18 -14.46
CA ASP A 99 -26.60 -5.13 -15.15
C ASP A 99 -25.15 -4.67 -15.04
N PHE A 100 -24.21 -5.58 -14.82
CA PHE A 100 -22.79 -5.27 -14.75
C PHE A 100 -21.93 -6.42 -15.30
N ALA A 101 -20.73 -6.10 -15.74
CA ALA A 101 -19.77 -7.08 -16.26
C ALA A 101 -18.33 -6.63 -15.99
N GLY A 102 -17.48 -7.62 -15.76
CA GLY A 102 -16.03 -7.47 -15.82
C GLY A 102 -15.52 -7.61 -17.25
N GLU A 103 -14.24 -7.97 -17.40
CA GLU A 103 -13.52 -8.06 -18.67
C GLU A 103 -14.08 -9.14 -19.60
N SER A 104 -14.55 -10.27 -19.06
CA SER A 104 -15.17 -11.33 -19.86
C SER A 104 -16.43 -10.89 -20.63
N GLY A 105 -17.02 -9.75 -20.26
CA GLY A 105 -18.28 -9.26 -20.81
C GLY A 105 -19.49 -10.12 -20.44
N ILE A 106 -19.32 -11.11 -19.55
CA ILE A 106 -20.41 -11.93 -19.07
C ILE A 106 -21.29 -11.05 -18.17
N ARG A 107 -22.54 -10.88 -18.59
CA ARG A 107 -23.54 -10.10 -17.87
C ARG A 107 -23.91 -10.77 -16.55
N ASN A 108 -23.79 -9.99 -15.48
CA ASN A 108 -24.40 -10.24 -14.18
C ASN A 108 -25.55 -9.25 -13.98
N THR A 109 -26.55 -9.64 -13.19
CA THR A 109 -27.79 -8.88 -13.02
C THR A 109 -28.20 -8.87 -11.55
N LEU A 110 -28.45 -7.67 -11.03
CA LEU A 110 -29.21 -7.45 -9.80
C LEU A 110 -30.62 -6.97 -10.21
N PRO A 111 -31.68 -7.78 -9.97
CA PRO A 111 -33.04 -7.32 -10.22
C PRO A 111 -33.46 -6.30 -9.15
N ASP A 112 -34.45 -5.49 -9.48
CA ASP A 112 -35.13 -4.58 -8.54
C ASP A 112 -34.20 -3.72 -7.66
N THR A 113 -33.13 -3.20 -8.27
CA THR A 113 -32.03 -2.51 -7.60
C THR A 113 -32.28 -1.02 -7.54
N ARG A 114 -32.13 -0.47 -6.34
CA ARG A 114 -32.05 0.98 -6.10
C ARG A 114 -30.61 1.37 -5.85
N ILE A 115 -30.15 2.41 -6.51
CA ILE A 115 -28.82 2.99 -6.28
C ILE A 115 -28.97 4.32 -5.57
N ILE A 116 -27.89 4.81 -4.99
CA ILE A 116 -27.77 6.19 -4.54
C ILE A 116 -27.04 7.02 -5.59
N THR A 117 -27.33 8.32 -5.64
CA THR A 117 -26.74 9.23 -6.64
C THR A 117 -26.44 10.60 -6.05
N ASP A 118 -25.36 11.21 -6.53
CA ASP A 118 -25.01 12.60 -6.25
C ASP A 118 -24.74 13.37 -7.55
N ALA A 119 -25.63 14.31 -7.87
CA ALA A 119 -25.52 15.14 -9.07
C ALA A 119 -24.46 16.27 -8.96
N THR A 120 -23.86 16.45 -7.79
CA THR A 120 -22.97 17.57 -7.47
C THR A 120 -21.52 17.15 -7.26
N ARG A 121 -21.28 15.87 -6.96
CA ARG A 121 -19.94 15.34 -6.74
C ARG A 121 -19.34 14.80 -8.02
N ASP A 122 -18.21 15.38 -8.37
CA ASP A 122 -17.31 14.88 -9.39
C ASP A 122 -15.99 14.49 -8.72
N VAL A 123 -15.71 13.19 -8.69
CA VAL A 123 -14.45 12.66 -8.15
C VAL A 123 -13.39 12.54 -9.24
N SER A 124 -13.73 12.72 -10.53
CA SER A 124 -12.76 12.71 -11.64
C SER A 124 -13.35 13.11 -12.99
N ILE A 125 -12.61 13.93 -13.75
CA ILE A 125 -12.90 14.28 -15.15
C ILE A 125 -12.81 13.09 -16.15
N PHE A 126 -12.21 11.96 -15.76
CA PHE A 126 -12.04 10.75 -16.60
C PHE A 126 -12.48 9.45 -15.91
N GLY A 127 -13.18 9.53 -14.77
CA GLY A 127 -13.61 8.38 -13.97
C GLY A 127 -12.74 8.09 -12.74
N PRO A 128 -13.27 7.36 -11.74
CA PRO A 128 -14.47 6.52 -11.84
C PRO A 128 -15.78 7.33 -11.85
N TYR A 129 -16.74 6.88 -12.65
CA TYR A 129 -18.04 7.56 -12.82
C TYR A 129 -19.07 7.17 -11.75
N GLY A 130 -18.71 6.22 -10.90
CA GLY A 130 -19.47 5.78 -9.73
C GLY A 130 -18.72 4.66 -9.01
N ILE A 131 -19.33 4.20 -7.93
CA ILE A 131 -18.87 3.09 -7.10
C ILE A 131 -19.90 1.97 -7.17
N VAL A 132 -19.44 0.76 -7.43
CA VAL A 132 -20.23 -0.46 -7.33
C VAL A 132 -19.75 -1.22 -6.10
N GLY A 133 -20.54 -1.16 -5.03
CA GLY A 133 -20.19 -1.79 -3.77
C GLY A 133 -20.47 -3.29 -3.69
N MET A 134 -20.49 -3.78 -2.46
CA MET A 134 -20.70 -5.19 -2.11
C MET A 134 -21.93 -5.88 -2.72
N PRO A 135 -23.07 -5.22 -3.04
CA PRO A 135 -24.19 -5.88 -3.74
C PRO A 135 -23.76 -6.57 -5.05
N ALA A 136 -22.74 -6.03 -5.74
CA ALA A 136 -22.20 -6.62 -6.97
C ALA A 136 -21.10 -7.66 -6.73
N MET A 137 -20.70 -7.94 -5.49
CA MET A 137 -19.67 -8.93 -5.18
C MET A 137 -20.19 -10.09 -4.31
N THR A 138 -21.26 -9.91 -3.55
CA THR A 138 -21.82 -11.00 -2.75
C THR A 138 -22.52 -12.05 -3.62
N GLN A 139 -22.60 -13.26 -3.08
CA GLN A 139 -23.16 -14.45 -3.74
C GLN A 139 -22.36 -14.94 -4.97
N ARG A 140 -21.12 -14.49 -5.14
CA ARG A 140 -20.23 -14.88 -6.24
C ARG A 140 -18.77 -14.83 -5.83
N VAL A 141 -17.91 -15.24 -6.75
CA VAL A 141 -16.47 -15.01 -6.68
C VAL A 141 -16.12 -13.86 -7.61
N THR A 142 -15.41 -12.85 -7.09
CA THR A 142 -14.81 -11.76 -7.87
C THR A 142 -13.32 -12.03 -7.99
N THR A 143 -12.81 -12.11 -9.21
CA THR A 143 -11.38 -12.26 -9.47
C THR A 143 -10.80 -10.92 -9.88
N LEU A 144 -9.73 -10.51 -9.19
CA LEU A 144 -8.88 -9.38 -9.54
C LEU A 144 -7.60 -9.98 -10.14
N ASP A 145 -7.31 -9.64 -11.39
CA ASP A 145 -6.22 -10.24 -12.17
C ASP A 145 -5.16 -9.19 -12.52
N PHE A 146 -3.99 -9.36 -11.92
CA PHE A 146 -2.83 -8.48 -12.07
C PHE A 146 -1.87 -8.98 -13.16
N THR A 147 -2.15 -10.13 -13.78
CA THR A 147 -1.28 -10.71 -14.80
C THR A 147 -1.01 -9.84 -16.04
N PRO A 148 -1.87 -8.86 -16.44
CA PRO A 148 -1.49 -7.91 -17.48
C PRO A 148 -0.17 -7.18 -17.21
N TRP A 149 0.18 -6.97 -15.94
CA TRP A 149 1.42 -6.30 -15.55
C TRP A 149 2.68 -7.16 -15.72
N THR A 150 2.54 -8.48 -15.92
CA THR A 150 3.67 -9.37 -16.22
C THR A 150 4.32 -9.08 -17.56
N THR A 151 3.55 -8.56 -18.52
CA THR A 151 4.03 -8.20 -19.85
C THR A 151 3.53 -6.79 -20.14
N ILE A 152 4.37 -5.77 -19.95
CA ILE A 152 4.06 -4.37 -20.28
C ILE A 152 3.96 -4.15 -21.82
N GLU A 153 3.80 -5.21 -22.60
CA GLU A 153 3.61 -5.15 -24.05
C GLU A 153 2.21 -4.63 -24.38
N GLY A 154 2.13 -3.49 -25.08
CA GLY A 154 0.85 -2.95 -25.58
C GLY A 154 0.21 -1.85 -24.73
N LEU A 155 0.85 -1.43 -23.63
CA LEU A 155 0.39 -0.34 -22.73
C LEU A 155 -0.95 -0.61 -22.02
N ASP A 156 -1.39 -1.87 -21.90
CA ASP A 156 -2.53 -2.22 -21.05
C ASP A 156 -2.06 -2.32 -19.60
N LEU A 157 -2.21 -1.21 -18.88
CA LEU A 157 -1.72 -1.03 -17.51
C LEU A 157 -2.81 -1.30 -16.47
N PHE A 158 -3.96 -1.81 -16.89
CA PHE A 158 -5.11 -1.99 -16.01
C PHE A 158 -5.28 -3.44 -15.58
N MET A 159 -5.55 -3.63 -14.29
CA MET A 159 -5.94 -4.95 -13.78
C MET A 159 -7.28 -5.36 -14.41
N LYS A 160 -7.51 -6.67 -14.52
CA LYS A 160 -8.79 -7.19 -15.00
C LYS A 160 -9.66 -7.62 -13.83
N VAL A 161 -10.97 -7.50 -14.02
CA VAL A 161 -11.98 -7.98 -13.07
C VAL A 161 -12.86 -9.00 -13.77
N ASP A 162 -13.15 -10.11 -13.11
CA ASP A 162 -14.12 -11.08 -13.61
C ASP A 162 -14.95 -11.72 -12.51
N PHE A 163 -16.13 -12.23 -12.87
CA PHE A 163 -17.08 -12.84 -11.95
C PHE A 163 -17.30 -14.31 -12.29
N SER A 164 -17.29 -15.17 -11.28
CA SER A 164 -17.52 -16.60 -11.44
C SER A 164 -18.33 -17.19 -10.28
N ASN A 165 -18.80 -18.43 -10.48
CA ASN A 165 -19.44 -19.22 -9.41
C ASN A 165 -18.44 -20.09 -8.64
N ASP A 166 -17.22 -20.21 -9.14
CA ASP A 166 -16.18 -21.09 -8.63
C ASP A 166 -14.86 -20.34 -8.58
N VAL A 167 -14.07 -20.59 -7.54
CA VAL A 167 -12.71 -20.06 -7.43
C VAL A 167 -11.85 -20.71 -8.52
N PRO A 168 -11.23 -19.94 -9.43
CA PRO A 168 -10.34 -20.47 -10.46
C PRO A 168 -9.22 -21.33 -9.87
N ALA A 169 -8.79 -22.35 -10.60
CA ALA A 169 -7.69 -23.21 -10.15
C ALA A 169 -6.34 -22.53 -10.39
N TYR A 170 -5.44 -22.65 -9.43
CA TYR A 170 -4.07 -22.16 -9.51
C TYR A 170 -3.07 -23.26 -9.16
N ALA A 171 -1.96 -23.32 -9.89
CA ALA A 171 -0.94 -24.35 -9.72
C ALA A 171 0.23 -23.90 -8.82
N GLY A 172 0.36 -22.59 -8.58
CA GLY A 172 1.37 -22.02 -7.72
C GLY A 172 0.93 -21.94 -6.25
N PRO A 173 1.71 -21.25 -5.40
CA PRO A 173 1.35 -21.01 -4.02
C PRO A 173 0.09 -20.14 -3.92
N ARG A 174 -0.94 -20.67 -3.27
CA ARG A 174 -2.18 -19.96 -2.92
C ARG A 174 -2.32 -19.93 -1.42
N TYR A 175 -2.63 -18.75 -0.89
CA TYR A 175 -2.94 -18.54 0.50
C TYR A 175 -4.37 -18.05 0.68
N THR A 176 -5.03 -18.51 1.72
CA THR A 176 -6.43 -18.26 2.00
C THR A 176 -6.56 -17.41 3.25
N VAL A 177 -7.15 -16.22 3.10
CA VAL A 177 -7.48 -15.32 4.21
C VAL A 177 -8.97 -15.37 4.47
N ALA A 178 -9.36 -15.64 5.72
CA ALA A 178 -10.76 -15.61 6.14
C ALA A 178 -11.23 -14.17 6.34
N VAL A 179 -12.45 -13.88 5.88
CA VAL A 179 -13.10 -12.57 6.06
C VAL A 179 -14.52 -12.73 6.55
N ASP A 180 -15.00 -11.75 7.33
CA ASP A 180 -16.32 -11.80 7.94
C ASP A 180 -16.98 -10.42 8.09
N ASN A 181 -18.30 -10.42 8.34
CA ASN A 181 -19.08 -9.22 8.56
C ASN A 181 -19.06 -8.83 10.05
N ARG A 182 -18.04 -8.06 10.45
CA ARG A 182 -17.92 -7.61 11.86
C ARG A 182 -18.97 -6.57 12.23
N PHE A 183 -19.51 -5.90 11.21
CA PHE A 183 -20.58 -4.92 11.32
C PHE A 183 -21.68 -5.30 10.35
N GLU A 184 -22.86 -5.62 10.89
CA GLU A 184 -24.09 -5.72 10.10
C GLU A 184 -24.63 -4.31 9.90
N TYR A 185 -24.73 -3.90 8.64
CA TYR A 185 -25.27 -2.59 8.28
C TYR A 185 -26.76 -2.71 7.93
N PHE A 186 -27.61 -1.87 8.53
CA PHE A 186 -29.03 -1.82 8.18
C PHE A 186 -29.33 -0.47 7.53
N PRO A 187 -29.81 -0.43 6.27
CA PRO A 187 -30.03 0.83 5.57
C PRO A 187 -31.30 1.58 6.01
N GLU A 188 -32.30 0.88 6.58
CA GLU A 188 -33.62 1.46 6.85
C GLU A 188 -33.61 2.70 7.76
N PRO A 189 -32.79 2.78 8.82
CA PRO A 189 -32.68 3.98 9.66
C PRO A 189 -32.14 5.21 8.92
N HIS A 190 -31.44 5.00 7.80
CA HIS A 190 -30.77 6.05 7.03
C HIS A 190 -31.61 6.56 5.84
N VAL A 191 -32.80 5.99 5.62
CA VAL A 191 -33.71 6.41 4.54
C VAL A 191 -34.58 7.58 4.97
N ILE A 192 -34.67 8.58 4.08
CA ILE A 192 -35.45 9.80 4.27
C ILE A 192 -36.46 9.97 3.12
N PRO A 193 -37.78 10.08 3.40
CA PRO A 193 -38.40 9.97 4.73
C PRO A 193 -38.35 8.53 5.26
N LEU A 194 -38.34 8.39 6.59
CA LEU A 194 -38.36 7.08 7.26
C LEU A 194 -39.50 6.19 6.75
N GLY A 195 -39.16 4.93 6.45
CA GLY A 195 -40.09 3.95 5.88
C GLY A 195 -40.17 3.96 4.35
N GLY A 196 -39.36 4.78 3.67
CA GLY A 196 -39.10 4.66 2.23
C GLY A 196 -38.29 3.40 1.89
N PRO A 197 -38.22 3.01 0.60
CA PRO A 197 -37.44 1.85 0.18
C PRO A 197 -35.93 2.15 0.26
N PRO A 198 -35.11 1.27 0.86
CA PRO A 198 -33.67 1.46 0.93
C PRO A 198 -33.00 1.25 -0.43
N PRO A 199 -31.77 1.78 -0.63
CA PRO A 199 -30.91 1.35 -1.72
C PRO A 199 -30.58 -0.15 -1.61
N ALA A 200 -30.09 -0.74 -2.69
CA ALA A 200 -29.44 -2.03 -2.64
C ALA A 200 -28.21 -1.94 -1.73
N TRP A 201 -28.05 -2.95 -0.89
CA TRP A 201 -27.00 -2.99 0.11
C TRP A 201 -26.50 -4.42 0.34
N ALA A 202 -25.30 -4.52 0.88
CA ALA A 202 -24.69 -5.76 1.37
C ALA A 202 -23.69 -5.44 2.48
N ASP A 203 -23.34 -6.43 3.28
CA ASP A 203 -22.34 -6.28 4.33
C ASP A 203 -20.93 -6.17 3.73
N ILE A 204 -20.04 -5.46 4.44
CA ILE A 204 -18.65 -5.23 4.03
C ILE A 204 -17.69 -6.23 4.71
N PRO A 205 -16.56 -6.59 4.07
CA PRO A 205 -15.66 -7.64 4.55
C PRO A 205 -14.55 -7.13 5.44
N PHE A 206 -14.33 -7.80 6.58
CA PHE A 206 -13.21 -7.53 7.47
C PHE A 206 -12.25 -8.71 7.54
N LEU A 207 -10.95 -8.41 7.56
CA LEU A 207 -9.88 -9.35 7.89
C LEU A 207 -9.24 -9.01 9.23
N SER A 208 -8.57 -9.99 9.82
CA SER A 208 -7.73 -9.77 11.00
C SER A 208 -6.29 -9.59 10.54
N ALA A 209 -5.62 -8.57 11.06
CA ALA A 209 -4.20 -8.33 10.82
C ALA A 209 -3.52 -7.79 12.08
N GLU A 210 -2.21 -7.92 12.12
CA GLU A 210 -1.33 -7.36 13.14
C GLU A 210 -0.28 -6.47 12.47
N LEU A 211 -0.17 -5.23 12.92
CA LEU A 211 0.89 -4.32 12.53
C LEU A 211 2.08 -4.49 13.48
N LEU A 212 3.29 -4.41 12.94
CA LEU A 212 4.54 -4.40 13.68
C LEU A 212 5.28 -3.10 13.35
N HIS A 213 5.78 -2.41 14.38
CA HIS A 213 6.66 -1.27 14.22
C HIS A 213 7.61 -1.16 15.41
N ASN A 214 8.93 -1.13 15.17
CA ASN A 214 9.96 -1.00 16.20
C ASN A 214 9.79 -2.01 17.37
N GLY A 215 9.35 -3.23 17.04
CA GLY A 215 9.08 -4.30 18.01
C GLY A 215 7.80 -4.13 18.83
N GLN A 216 7.00 -3.09 18.59
CA GLN A 216 5.63 -2.95 19.10
C GLN A 216 4.64 -3.57 18.12
N THR A 217 3.58 -4.17 18.64
CA THR A 217 2.54 -4.82 17.84
C THR A 217 1.17 -4.26 18.17
N SER A 218 0.33 -4.03 17.16
CA SER A 218 -1.09 -3.73 17.34
C SER A 218 -1.94 -4.57 16.39
N SER A 219 -2.95 -5.25 16.94
CA SER A 219 -3.90 -6.05 16.15
C SER A 219 -5.28 -5.42 16.14
N GLY A 220 -6.06 -5.71 15.09
CA GLY A 220 -7.36 -5.09 14.92
C GLY A 220 -8.24 -5.71 13.85
N ASN A 221 -9.38 -5.07 13.66
CA ASN A 221 -10.34 -5.34 12.62
C ASN A 221 -10.12 -4.44 11.41
N PHE A 222 -9.66 -5.04 10.32
CA PHE A 222 -9.25 -4.32 9.13
C PHE A 222 -10.36 -4.47 8.09
N LEU A 223 -10.99 -3.36 7.72
CA LEU A 223 -11.88 -3.33 6.57
C LEU A 223 -11.05 -3.63 5.33
N PHE A 224 -11.37 -4.69 4.60
CA PHE A 224 -10.76 -4.93 3.29
C PHE A 224 -11.46 -4.03 2.29
N ASP A 225 -10.75 -3.04 1.76
CA ASP A 225 -11.32 -1.95 0.96
C ASP A 225 -10.60 -1.81 -0.37
N THR A 226 -11.23 -2.29 -1.44
CA THR A 226 -10.72 -2.12 -2.80
C THR A 226 -10.89 -0.70 -3.35
N GLY A 227 -11.75 0.11 -2.73
CA GLY A 227 -11.97 1.51 -3.06
C GLY A 227 -10.95 2.47 -2.41
N ALA A 228 -10.30 2.05 -1.33
CA ALA A 228 -9.22 2.80 -0.71
C ALA A 228 -7.89 2.62 -1.47
N GLN A 229 -7.33 3.72 -1.99
CA GLN A 229 -6.02 3.69 -2.66
C GLN A 229 -4.83 3.55 -1.70
N VAL A 230 -5.02 3.97 -0.45
CA VAL A 230 -4.01 3.98 0.61
C VAL A 230 -4.66 3.45 1.87
N SER A 231 -3.92 2.62 2.60
CA SER A 231 -4.37 2.05 3.87
C SER A 231 -4.42 3.09 4.99
N ILE A 232 -5.32 2.83 5.95
CA ILE A 232 -5.61 3.73 7.06
C ILE A 232 -5.55 2.92 8.36
N LEU A 233 -4.97 3.45 9.42
CA LEU A 233 -5.14 2.93 10.77
C LEU A 233 -5.80 3.96 11.69
N ASN A 234 -6.52 3.50 12.69
CA ASN A 234 -7.08 4.38 13.69
C ASN A 234 -6.02 4.84 14.70
N ARG A 235 -6.36 5.88 15.45
CA ARG A 235 -5.43 6.50 16.39
C ARG A 235 -5.04 5.58 17.55
N ARG A 236 -5.94 4.68 17.97
CA ARG A 236 -5.65 3.68 19.02
C ARG A 236 -4.48 2.79 18.60
N MET A 237 -4.54 2.23 17.40
CA MET A 237 -3.50 1.35 16.88
C MET A 237 -2.19 2.12 16.72
N ALA A 238 -2.23 3.36 16.24
CA ALA A 238 -1.04 4.20 16.10
C ALA A 238 -0.31 4.40 17.45
N PHE A 239 -1.04 4.67 18.53
CA PHE A 239 -0.44 4.77 19.87
C PHE A 239 0.09 3.43 20.39
N GLU A 240 -0.60 2.32 20.13
CA GLU A 240 -0.14 0.97 20.53
C GLU A 240 1.16 0.57 19.81
N LEU A 241 1.34 1.02 18.57
CA LEU A 241 2.56 0.86 17.79
C LEU A 241 3.69 1.80 18.22
N GLY A 242 3.43 2.73 19.15
CA GLY A 242 4.42 3.71 19.60
C GLY A 242 4.73 4.78 18.55
N LEU A 243 3.81 5.07 17.62
CA LEU A 243 4.00 6.11 16.61
C LEU A 243 4.04 7.53 17.22
N ASP A 244 3.43 7.74 18.39
CA ASP A 244 3.64 8.94 19.22
C ASP A 244 4.94 8.79 20.01
N THR A 245 6.05 9.09 19.34
CA THR A 245 7.40 8.86 19.87
C THR A 245 7.76 9.85 20.98
N ASN A 246 7.18 11.05 20.94
CA ASN A 246 7.43 12.09 21.95
C ASN A 246 6.43 12.03 23.14
N ASN A 247 5.40 11.19 23.04
CA ASN A 247 4.34 10.96 24.04
C ASN A 247 3.55 12.23 24.40
N ASP A 248 3.34 13.15 23.46
CA ASP A 248 2.55 14.37 23.66
C ASP A 248 1.05 14.16 23.40
N GLY A 249 0.66 13.00 22.88
CA GLY A 249 -0.72 12.60 22.59
C GLY A 249 -1.25 13.12 21.24
N GLU A 250 -0.40 13.77 20.45
CA GLU A 250 -0.64 14.12 19.07
C GLU A 250 0.15 13.18 18.14
N LEU A 251 -0.25 13.11 16.88
CA LEU A 251 0.45 12.32 15.84
C LEU A 251 0.79 13.29 14.73
N ASP A 252 2.01 13.84 14.78
CA ASP A 252 2.42 14.95 13.94
C ASP A 252 3.89 14.88 13.51
N SER A 253 4.38 15.93 12.86
CA SER A 253 5.74 15.99 12.36
C SER A 253 6.83 15.98 13.43
N LYS A 254 6.48 15.92 14.72
CA LYS A 254 7.41 15.74 15.84
C LYS A 254 7.60 14.26 16.21
N ASP A 255 6.98 13.35 15.46
CA ASP A 255 7.14 11.92 15.64
C ASP A 255 8.11 11.31 14.65
N ALA A 256 9.00 10.43 15.11
CA ALA A 256 10.10 9.91 14.29
C ALA A 256 9.61 9.18 13.03
N SER A 257 8.46 8.52 13.10
CA SER A 257 7.88 7.76 11.99
C SER A 257 6.90 8.58 11.14
N TYR A 258 6.73 9.87 11.41
CA TYR A 258 5.91 10.74 10.57
C TYR A 258 6.58 10.94 9.20
N ALA A 259 5.84 10.69 8.14
CA ALA A 259 6.30 10.88 6.77
C ALA A 259 5.85 12.22 6.19
N ARG A 260 4.55 12.49 6.20
CA ARG A 260 3.93 13.68 5.59
C ARG A 260 2.48 13.85 6.04
N ASN A 261 1.86 14.95 5.64
CA ASN A 261 0.40 15.07 5.59
C ASN A 261 -0.07 14.82 4.17
N GLU A 262 -1.19 14.12 4.03
CA GLU A 262 -1.82 13.82 2.75
C GLU A 262 -3.28 14.26 2.76
N THR A 263 -3.72 14.89 1.67
CA THR A 263 -5.13 15.25 1.51
C THR A 263 -5.85 14.09 0.85
N ILE A 264 -6.64 13.38 1.63
CA ILE A 264 -7.51 12.34 1.10
C ILE A 264 -8.86 12.94 0.74
N SER A 265 -9.43 12.49 -0.37
CA SER A 265 -10.77 12.86 -0.83
C SER A 265 -11.61 11.60 -0.91
N GLY A 266 -12.80 11.63 -0.30
CA GLY A 266 -13.75 10.52 -0.34
C GLY A 266 -15.16 11.00 -0.67
N ILE A 267 -16.11 10.06 -0.62
CA ILE A 267 -17.52 10.31 -0.96
C ILE A 267 -18.15 11.45 -0.15
N SER A 268 -17.67 11.73 1.06
CA SER A 268 -18.23 12.75 1.96
C SER A 268 -17.39 14.03 2.08
N GLY A 269 -16.32 14.20 1.31
CA GLY A 269 -15.45 15.38 1.35
C GLY A 269 -13.96 15.04 1.43
N SER A 270 -13.12 16.04 1.70
CA SER A 270 -11.68 15.87 1.85
C SER A 270 -11.18 16.29 3.23
N THR A 271 -10.09 15.66 3.67
CA THR A 271 -9.43 15.95 4.94
C THR A 271 -7.91 15.77 4.80
N SER A 272 -7.13 16.53 5.56
CA SER A 272 -5.68 16.38 5.65
C SER A 272 -5.35 15.44 6.79
N VAL A 273 -4.56 14.40 6.52
CA VAL A 273 -4.32 13.30 7.44
C VAL A 273 -2.81 13.01 7.50
N PRO A 274 -2.24 12.76 8.68
CA PRO A 274 -0.83 12.39 8.78
C PRO A 274 -0.62 10.96 8.27
N VAL A 275 0.51 10.77 7.58
CA VAL A 275 1.01 9.50 7.08
C VAL A 275 2.20 9.09 7.93
N PHE A 276 2.21 7.85 8.38
CA PHE A 276 3.28 7.28 9.20
C PHE A 276 3.90 6.07 8.51
N LEU A 277 5.21 5.92 8.72
CA LEU A 277 5.95 4.72 8.37
C LEU A 277 5.65 3.61 9.38
N ILE A 278 5.35 2.41 8.89
CA ILE A 278 5.10 1.22 9.70
C ILE A 278 5.90 0.07 9.06
N ASP A 279 6.56 -0.75 9.88
CA ASP A 279 7.53 -1.71 9.37
C ASP A 279 6.81 -2.83 8.61
N GLU A 280 5.80 -3.45 9.22
CA GLU A 280 5.15 -4.62 8.64
C GLU A 280 3.65 -4.72 8.99
N VAL A 281 2.88 -5.36 8.11
CA VAL A 281 1.53 -5.87 8.40
C VAL A 281 1.49 -7.37 8.13
N HIS A 282 1.06 -8.13 9.13
CA HIS A 282 0.93 -9.58 9.10
C HIS A 282 -0.55 -9.95 8.97
N VAL A 283 -0.90 -10.64 7.88
CA VAL A 283 -2.24 -11.13 7.61
C VAL A 283 -2.25 -12.67 7.70
N PRO A 284 -2.90 -13.25 8.72
CA PRO A 284 -2.93 -14.70 8.90
C PRO A 284 -3.68 -15.46 7.80
N THR A 285 -3.14 -16.63 7.45
CA THR A 285 -3.72 -17.51 6.43
C THR A 285 -4.19 -18.84 7.03
N GLU A 286 -5.07 -19.55 6.31
CA GLU A 286 -5.52 -20.89 6.70
C GLU A 286 -4.40 -21.95 6.56
N GLU A 287 -3.41 -21.69 5.70
CA GLU A 287 -2.28 -22.56 5.44
C GLU A 287 -1.22 -22.52 6.56
N GLY A 288 -1.25 -21.50 7.40
CA GLY A 288 -0.41 -21.37 8.59
C GLY A 288 0.55 -20.17 8.54
N PRO A 289 1.34 -20.00 7.46
CA PRO A 289 2.19 -18.82 7.32
C PRO A 289 1.37 -17.55 7.13
N ASP A 290 1.80 -16.44 7.72
CA ASP A 290 1.16 -15.15 7.47
C ASP A 290 1.61 -14.59 6.10
N LEU A 291 0.77 -13.77 5.46
CA LEU A 291 1.20 -12.90 4.37
C LEU A 291 1.68 -11.58 4.97
N VAL A 292 2.88 -11.15 4.60
CA VAL A 292 3.52 -9.97 5.19
C VAL A 292 3.87 -8.94 4.12
N TRP A 293 3.42 -7.71 4.33
CA TRP A 293 3.87 -6.54 3.58
C TRP A 293 4.75 -5.69 4.47
N THR A 294 5.77 -5.07 3.88
CA THR A 294 6.79 -4.26 4.56
C THR A 294 6.74 -2.80 4.12
N ASP A 295 7.53 -1.92 4.76
CA ASP A 295 7.73 -0.52 4.36
C ASP A 295 6.43 0.26 4.10
N LEU A 296 5.49 0.13 5.02
CA LEU A 296 4.14 0.66 4.89
C LEU A 296 4.11 2.16 5.13
N GLN A 297 3.29 2.87 4.36
CA GLN A 297 3.02 4.31 4.55
C GLN A 297 1.53 4.53 4.74
N TRP A 298 1.07 4.47 5.98
CA TRP A 298 -0.37 4.42 6.28
C TRP A 298 -0.86 5.72 6.92
N LEU A 299 -2.08 6.10 6.56
CA LEU A 299 -2.77 7.27 7.07
C LEU A 299 -3.29 7.00 8.49
N VAL A 300 -3.18 7.95 9.41
CA VAL A 300 -3.81 7.82 10.74
C VAL A 300 -5.10 8.64 10.82
N LEU A 301 -6.24 7.96 10.76
CA LEU A 301 -7.57 8.59 10.82
C LEU A 301 -8.60 7.68 11.50
N ASP A 302 -9.34 8.23 12.46
CA ASP A 302 -10.50 7.58 13.05
C ASP A 302 -11.71 7.70 12.10
N ILE A 303 -12.06 6.62 11.40
CA ILE A 303 -13.19 6.60 10.44
C ILE A 303 -14.50 6.29 11.15
N ASP A 304 -14.56 5.16 11.85
CA ASP A 304 -15.68 4.71 12.65
C ASP A 304 -15.16 3.92 13.87
N PRO A 305 -15.79 3.99 15.05
CA PRO A 305 -15.34 3.25 16.23
C PRO A 305 -15.25 1.72 16.05
N GLY A 306 -15.92 1.17 15.04
CA GLY A 306 -15.86 -0.24 14.68
C GLY A 306 -14.68 -0.62 13.77
N ILE A 307 -14.10 0.33 13.07
CA ILE A 307 -13.04 0.08 12.08
C ILE A 307 -11.71 0.39 12.75
N ASP A 308 -10.89 -0.64 12.98
CA ASP A 308 -9.56 -0.43 13.54
C ASP A 308 -8.56 0.05 12.49
N ALA A 309 -8.70 -0.47 11.27
CA ALA A 309 -7.91 -0.08 10.12
C ALA A 309 -8.69 -0.33 8.82
N VAL A 310 -8.28 0.32 7.75
CA VAL A 310 -8.65 0.02 6.36
C VAL A 310 -7.44 -0.58 5.69
N PHE A 311 -7.54 -1.85 5.33
CA PHE A 311 -6.57 -2.53 4.48
C PHE A 311 -6.89 -2.17 3.04
N GLY A 312 -6.22 -1.12 2.57
CA GLY A 312 -6.40 -0.53 1.26
C GLY A 312 -5.72 -1.31 0.15
N PHE A 313 -5.95 -0.85 -1.07
CA PHE A 313 -5.51 -1.50 -2.29
C PHE A 313 -4.02 -1.27 -2.60
N ASP A 314 -3.33 -0.36 -1.90
CA ASP A 314 -1.88 -0.22 -1.92
C ASP A 314 -1.16 -1.53 -1.60
N ASN A 315 -1.72 -2.33 -0.68
CA ASN A 315 -1.18 -3.65 -0.36
C ASN A 315 -1.42 -4.66 -1.50
N MET A 316 -2.46 -4.47 -2.32
CA MET A 316 -2.79 -5.40 -3.40
C MET A 316 -1.90 -5.21 -4.63
N THR A 317 -1.37 -4.01 -4.83
CA THR A 317 -0.43 -3.73 -5.92
C THR A 317 1.03 -3.91 -5.52
N SER A 318 1.30 -4.10 -4.24
CA SER A 318 2.67 -4.23 -3.70
C SER A 318 3.53 -5.25 -4.45
N GLY A 319 4.82 -4.91 -4.60
CA GLY A 319 5.81 -5.74 -5.26
C GLY A 319 5.80 -5.64 -6.80
N TRP A 320 4.80 -5.00 -7.39
CA TRP A 320 4.72 -4.82 -8.85
C TRP A 320 5.62 -3.71 -9.37
N ILE A 321 5.85 -2.64 -8.58
CA ILE A 321 6.79 -1.57 -8.96
C ILE A 321 8.20 -2.15 -9.20
N GLU A 322 8.64 -3.06 -8.34
CA GLU A 322 9.94 -3.75 -8.42
C GLU A 322 9.95 -4.84 -9.48
N ALA A 323 8.79 -5.33 -9.90
CA ALA A 323 8.66 -6.36 -10.93
C ALA A 323 8.63 -5.79 -12.35
N PHE A 324 8.28 -4.50 -12.53
CA PHE A 324 8.28 -3.89 -13.85
C PHE A 324 9.69 -3.95 -14.46
N ALA A 325 9.76 -4.52 -15.66
CA ALA A 325 10.98 -4.75 -16.44
C ALA A 325 11.93 -5.86 -15.96
N LYS A 326 11.64 -6.65 -14.91
CA LYS A 326 12.56 -7.69 -14.41
C LYS A 326 11.87 -8.98 -13.95
N ASP A 327 12.61 -10.09 -14.02
CA ASP A 327 12.12 -11.46 -13.76
C ASP A 327 11.56 -11.60 -12.34
N GLY A 328 10.24 -11.64 -12.22
CA GLY A 328 9.40 -12.48 -11.34
C GLY A 328 9.75 -12.72 -9.86
N LYS A 329 10.77 -12.09 -9.28
CA LYS A 329 11.36 -12.49 -7.98
C LYS A 329 10.92 -11.62 -6.80
N SER A 330 10.11 -10.59 -7.02
CA SER A 330 9.89 -9.48 -6.09
C SER A 330 8.78 -9.65 -5.05
N GLY A 331 8.13 -10.82 -4.87
CA GLY A 331 6.96 -10.85 -3.97
C GLY A 331 5.75 -10.20 -4.59
N TYR A 332 4.90 -10.85 -5.38
CA TYR A 332 3.70 -10.15 -5.86
C TYR A 332 2.49 -11.06 -6.06
N ILE A 333 1.32 -10.47 -5.87
CA ILE A 333 0.05 -11.13 -6.08
C ILE A 333 -0.22 -11.17 -7.59
N MET A 334 -0.40 -12.37 -8.11
CA MET A 334 -0.81 -12.61 -9.50
C MET A 334 -2.31 -12.39 -9.67
N GLN A 335 -3.10 -12.96 -8.75
CA GLN A 335 -4.55 -12.86 -8.75
C GLN A 335 -5.07 -12.88 -7.31
N SER A 336 -6.14 -12.12 -7.07
CA SER A 336 -6.93 -12.21 -5.84
C SER A 336 -8.34 -12.69 -6.17
N HIS A 337 -8.85 -13.68 -5.44
CA HIS A 337 -10.23 -14.15 -5.59
C HIS A 337 -11.02 -13.87 -4.32
N LEU A 338 -11.93 -12.91 -4.40
CA LEU A 338 -12.87 -12.56 -3.33
C LEU A 338 -14.07 -13.52 -3.42
N ASP A 339 -14.11 -14.53 -2.57
CA ASP A 339 -15.19 -15.51 -2.49
C ASP A 339 -16.21 -15.09 -1.42
N PHE A 340 -17.24 -14.39 -1.88
CA PHE A 340 -18.38 -13.96 -1.06
C PHE A 340 -19.64 -14.76 -1.36
N ARG A 341 -19.49 -16.00 -1.83
CA ARG A 341 -20.63 -16.90 -2.01
C ARG A 341 -21.28 -17.16 -0.65
N ASN A 342 -22.60 -16.94 -0.58
CA ASN A 342 -23.41 -17.06 0.64
C ASN A 342 -23.10 -16.02 1.74
N TYR A 343 -22.28 -14.99 1.46
CA TYR A 343 -21.86 -13.99 2.46
C TYR A 343 -23.03 -13.37 3.22
N GLU A 344 -24.08 -12.92 2.52
CA GLU A 344 -25.31 -12.36 3.12
C GLU A 344 -26.09 -13.33 4.03
N THR A 345 -25.79 -14.64 3.95
CA THR A 345 -26.47 -15.66 4.77
C THR A 345 -25.60 -16.21 5.89
N THR A 346 -24.27 -16.18 5.71
CA THR A 346 -23.31 -16.76 6.66
C THR A 346 -22.55 -15.70 7.45
N GLY A 347 -22.41 -14.49 6.90
CA GLY A 347 -21.50 -13.47 7.39
C GLY A 347 -20.02 -13.83 7.20
N GLN A 348 -19.72 -14.80 6.34
CA GLN A 348 -18.38 -15.40 6.22
C GLN A 348 -18.01 -15.55 4.75
N GLY A 349 -16.80 -15.12 4.42
CA GLY A 349 -16.20 -15.19 3.08
C GLY A 349 -14.73 -15.55 3.16
N LYS A 350 -14.09 -15.62 1.98
CA LYS A 350 -12.66 -15.88 1.86
C LYS A 350 -12.03 -15.01 0.79
N ILE A 351 -10.77 -14.68 0.97
CA ILE A 351 -9.93 -14.09 -0.07
C ILE A 351 -8.80 -15.08 -0.35
N TYR A 352 -8.64 -15.46 -1.62
CA TYR A 352 -7.54 -16.30 -2.08
C TYR A 352 -6.50 -15.44 -2.79
N PHE A 353 -5.27 -15.48 -2.31
CA PHE A 353 -4.13 -14.79 -2.93
C PHE A 353 -3.26 -15.80 -3.68
N ASP A 354 -3.23 -15.67 -5.00
CA ASP A 354 -2.31 -16.40 -5.87
C ASP A 354 -1.01 -15.66 -5.96
N ILE A 355 0.04 -16.24 -5.39
CA ILE A 355 1.35 -15.60 -5.33
C ILE A 355 2.21 -16.11 -6.48
N ASN A 356 2.98 -15.22 -7.10
CA ASN A 356 3.91 -15.59 -8.17
C ASN A 356 4.82 -16.77 -7.73
N PRO A 357 4.98 -17.81 -8.55
CA PRO A 357 5.58 -19.08 -8.11
C PRO A 357 7.10 -19.04 -7.93
N GLU A 358 7.76 -17.96 -8.35
CA GLU A 358 9.22 -17.82 -8.26
C GLU A 358 9.72 -17.57 -6.83
N ILE A 359 8.78 -17.28 -5.92
CA ILE A 359 8.98 -17.13 -4.49
C ILE A 359 8.12 -18.19 -3.80
N SER A 360 8.79 -19.07 -3.06
CA SER A 360 8.13 -20.20 -2.40
C SER A 360 8.71 -20.50 -1.02
N ALA A 361 9.63 -19.66 -0.54
CA ALA A 361 10.30 -19.87 0.73
C ALA A 361 9.58 -19.09 1.83
N VAL A 362 9.00 -19.83 2.77
CA VAL A 362 8.45 -19.30 4.02
C VAL A 362 9.62 -18.97 4.95
N VAL A 363 9.63 -17.76 5.50
CA VAL A 363 10.58 -17.33 6.53
C VAL A 363 10.05 -17.75 7.88
N ASP A 364 10.87 -18.38 8.73
CA ASP A 364 10.51 -18.70 10.11
C ASP A 364 11.35 -17.81 11.05
N PRO A 365 10.77 -16.78 11.70
CA PRO A 365 11.51 -15.84 12.52
C PRO A 365 12.12 -16.48 13.78
N ASN A 366 11.60 -17.64 14.20
CA ASN A 366 12.07 -18.38 15.39
C ASN A 366 12.83 -19.66 15.04
N GLY A 367 12.73 -20.11 13.80
CA GLY A 367 13.43 -21.28 13.26
C GLY A 367 14.83 -20.93 12.74
N PRO A 368 15.53 -21.90 12.14
CA PRO A 368 16.73 -21.63 11.33
C PRO A 368 16.43 -20.59 10.26
N GLY A 369 17.33 -19.63 10.08
CA GLY A 369 17.10 -18.49 9.20
C GLY A 369 18.02 -17.34 9.55
N ALA A 370 17.63 -16.13 9.17
CA ALA A 370 18.34 -14.92 9.53
C ALA A 370 17.36 -13.83 9.99
N ALA A 371 17.88 -12.91 10.79
CA ALA A 371 17.19 -11.69 11.19
C ALA A 371 18.03 -10.49 10.71
N ILE A 372 17.33 -9.47 10.23
CA ILE A 372 17.91 -8.23 9.72
C ILE A 372 17.58 -7.08 10.67
N ASP A 373 18.47 -6.10 10.70
CA ASP A 373 18.29 -4.83 11.40
C ASP A 373 18.86 -3.72 10.48
N GLU A 374 17.97 -2.91 9.89
CA GLU A 374 18.31 -1.83 8.96
C GLU A 374 18.68 -0.55 9.74
N SER A 375 19.73 0.16 9.31
CA SER A 375 20.06 1.42 9.98
C SER A 375 19.02 2.48 9.66
N GLY A 376 18.37 3.03 10.69
CA GLY A 376 17.35 4.07 10.51
C GLY A 376 16.00 3.56 10.01
N GLY A 377 15.77 2.25 9.99
CA GLY A 377 14.48 1.63 9.65
C GLY A 377 14.22 1.45 8.16
N LEU A 378 15.11 1.89 7.28
CA LEU A 378 15.04 1.68 5.84
C LEU A 378 16.44 1.76 5.23
N THR A 379 16.69 1.03 4.15
CA THR A 379 17.93 1.15 3.37
C THR A 379 17.77 2.13 2.19
N SER A 380 18.56 3.20 2.16
CA SER A 380 18.52 4.20 1.07
C SER A 380 19.91 4.59 0.55
N VAL A 381 20.11 4.51 -0.76
CA VAL A 381 21.37 4.80 -1.44
C VAL A 381 21.18 5.76 -2.61
N SER A 382 22.28 6.30 -3.13
CA SER A 382 22.28 7.21 -4.28
C SER A 382 23.42 6.89 -5.23
N GLU A 383 23.17 7.00 -6.52
CA GLU A 383 24.19 6.89 -7.58
C GLU A 383 25.26 7.99 -7.46
N THR A 384 25.00 9.05 -6.69
CA THR A 384 26.00 10.08 -6.33
C THR A 384 27.01 9.61 -5.27
N GLY A 385 26.94 8.35 -4.84
CA GLY A 385 27.87 7.72 -3.90
C GLY A 385 27.42 7.72 -2.43
N VAL A 386 26.14 7.99 -2.15
CA VAL A 386 25.57 7.75 -0.82
C VAL A 386 25.34 6.26 -0.65
N THR A 387 25.95 5.69 0.38
CA THR A 387 25.86 4.28 0.74
C THR A 387 25.13 4.11 2.06
N ASP A 388 24.57 2.93 2.29
CA ASP A 388 23.87 2.60 3.52
C ASP A 388 24.27 1.22 4.03
N THR A 389 23.87 0.86 5.25
CA THR A 389 24.19 -0.42 5.85
C THR A 389 23.01 -1.07 6.55
N TYR A 390 23.02 -2.39 6.62
CA TYR A 390 22.17 -3.13 7.54
C TYR A 390 23.00 -4.24 8.19
N THR A 391 22.48 -4.84 9.25
CA THR A 391 23.12 -6.01 9.86
C THR A 391 22.28 -7.26 9.69
N LEU A 392 22.96 -8.39 9.52
CA LEU A 392 22.36 -9.71 9.42
C LEU A 392 22.99 -10.64 10.45
N ARG A 393 22.15 -11.42 11.14
CA ARG A 393 22.57 -12.53 12.01
C ARG A 393 21.72 -13.76 11.75
N LEU A 394 22.21 -14.94 12.10
CA LEU A 394 21.36 -16.13 12.12
C LEU A 394 20.47 -16.13 13.37
N THR A 395 19.28 -16.72 13.25
CA THR A 395 18.27 -16.82 14.33
C THR A 395 18.53 -17.99 15.27
N THR A 396 19.20 -19.05 14.80
CA THR A 396 19.56 -20.21 15.63
C THR A 396 21.01 -20.66 15.40
N ALA A 397 21.61 -21.34 16.39
CA ALA A 397 22.96 -21.87 16.25
C ALA A 397 23.02 -22.99 15.19
N PRO A 398 23.81 -22.85 14.12
CA PRO A 398 23.99 -23.92 13.15
C PRO A 398 24.97 -24.97 13.69
N THR A 399 24.88 -26.19 13.15
CA THR A 399 25.78 -27.32 13.43
C THR A 399 26.98 -27.39 12.49
N ALA A 400 26.96 -26.62 11.40
CA ALA A 400 28.04 -26.45 10.44
C ALA A 400 28.08 -25.00 9.95
N ASP A 401 29.13 -24.62 9.22
CA ASP A 401 29.22 -23.27 8.66
C ASP A 401 28.07 -23.03 7.67
N VAL A 402 27.51 -21.82 7.70
CA VAL A 402 26.42 -21.34 6.86
C VAL A 402 26.94 -20.17 6.06
N ARG A 403 26.88 -20.29 4.74
CA ARG A 403 27.13 -19.17 3.83
C ARG A 403 25.81 -18.57 3.41
N VAL A 404 25.59 -17.31 3.76
CA VAL A 404 24.46 -16.50 3.30
C VAL A 404 24.92 -15.66 2.12
N THR A 405 24.41 -15.94 0.93
CA THR A 405 24.67 -15.15 -0.28
C THR A 405 23.76 -13.91 -0.28
N LEU A 406 24.33 -12.76 -0.62
CA LEU A 406 23.68 -11.48 -0.85
C LEU A 406 23.44 -11.38 -2.37
N ASP A 407 22.24 -11.74 -2.82
CA ASP A 407 21.85 -11.73 -4.22
C ASP A 407 21.11 -10.43 -4.51
N SER A 408 21.72 -9.54 -5.30
CA SER A 408 21.02 -8.41 -5.91
C SER A 408 20.51 -8.90 -7.27
N PRO A 409 19.24 -9.30 -7.41
CA PRO A 409 18.72 -9.80 -8.68
C PRO A 409 18.74 -8.74 -9.77
N ASP A 410 18.83 -7.47 -9.36
CA ASP A 410 19.14 -6.33 -10.20
C ASP A 410 20.57 -5.84 -9.96
N ASP A 411 21.54 -6.62 -10.44
CA ASP A 411 22.97 -6.35 -10.29
C ASP A 411 23.46 -5.11 -11.08
N GLN A 412 22.53 -4.37 -11.69
CA GLN A 412 22.77 -3.11 -12.38
C GLN A 412 22.30 -1.88 -11.60
N GLN A 413 21.50 -2.04 -10.53
CA GLN A 413 20.99 -0.91 -9.75
C GLN A 413 21.63 -0.78 -8.36
N ALA A 414 21.86 -1.90 -7.65
CA ALA A 414 22.55 -1.86 -6.36
C ALA A 414 23.41 -3.09 -6.09
N THR A 415 24.47 -2.87 -5.32
CA THR A 415 25.34 -3.93 -4.80
C THR A 415 25.20 -4.06 -3.29
N ALA A 416 25.30 -5.31 -2.81
CA ALA A 416 25.37 -5.63 -1.38
C ALA A 416 26.57 -6.53 -1.10
N VAL A 417 27.43 -6.12 -0.17
CA VAL A 417 28.69 -6.81 0.16
C VAL A 417 28.95 -6.83 1.66
N ASP A 418 29.75 -7.78 2.14
CA ASP A 418 30.27 -7.74 3.51
C ASP A 418 31.09 -6.45 3.71
N ALA A 419 30.67 -5.59 4.64
CA ALA A 419 31.33 -4.32 4.90
C ALA A 419 32.80 -4.48 5.34
N ASN A 420 33.15 -5.62 5.94
CA ASN A 420 34.52 -5.94 6.34
C ASN A 420 35.32 -6.61 5.22
N HIS A 421 34.65 -7.19 4.22
CA HIS A 421 35.27 -7.86 3.07
C HIS A 421 34.54 -7.51 1.77
N PRO A 422 34.74 -6.30 1.19
CA PRO A 422 33.95 -5.81 0.07
C PRO A 422 33.99 -6.64 -1.23
N SER A 423 34.88 -7.63 -1.32
CA SER A 423 34.92 -8.61 -2.42
C SER A 423 33.93 -9.78 -2.24
N HIS A 424 33.22 -9.83 -1.11
CA HIS A 424 32.28 -10.90 -0.79
C HIS A 424 30.84 -10.38 -0.89
N ASN A 425 30.09 -10.90 -1.86
CA ASN A 425 28.63 -10.81 -1.87
C ASN A 425 28.00 -11.91 -0.99
N TYR A 426 28.66 -12.26 0.11
CA TYR A 426 28.19 -13.29 1.02
C TYR A 426 28.74 -13.04 2.43
N LEU A 427 28.01 -13.54 3.42
CA LEU A 427 28.38 -13.58 4.82
C LEU A 427 28.61 -15.03 5.25
N ASP A 428 29.72 -15.29 5.94
CA ASP A 428 30.02 -16.61 6.49
C ASP A 428 29.72 -16.63 7.99
N PHE A 429 28.78 -17.49 8.39
CA PHE A 429 28.47 -17.80 9.77
C PHE A 429 28.99 -19.19 10.12
N THR A 430 29.41 -19.34 11.35
CA THR A 430 29.94 -20.56 11.97
C THR A 430 29.11 -20.84 13.23
N PRO A 431 29.19 -22.05 13.80
CA PRO A 431 28.57 -22.34 15.09
C PRO A 431 28.99 -21.42 16.25
N LEU A 432 30.06 -20.62 16.10
CA LEU A 432 30.58 -19.73 17.15
C LEU A 432 30.21 -18.25 16.98
N ASN A 433 29.89 -17.80 15.76
CA ASN A 433 29.57 -16.40 15.47
C ASN A 433 28.16 -16.19 14.88
N TRP A 434 27.35 -17.24 14.79
CA TRP A 434 26.00 -17.20 14.18
C TRP A 434 25.12 -16.06 14.67
N SER A 435 25.17 -15.74 15.97
CA SER A 435 24.35 -14.70 16.60
C SER A 435 25.01 -13.32 16.63
N ILE A 436 26.21 -13.18 16.09
CA ILE A 436 26.93 -11.91 16.03
C ILE A 436 26.47 -11.20 14.75
N PRO A 437 25.84 -10.01 14.83
CA PRO A 437 25.46 -9.26 13.66
C PRO A 437 26.67 -8.97 12.77
N GLN A 438 26.54 -9.27 11.48
CA GLN A 438 27.51 -8.93 10.45
C GLN A 438 26.94 -7.80 9.59
N THR A 439 27.76 -6.79 9.31
CA THR A 439 27.33 -5.60 8.57
C THR A 439 27.42 -5.84 7.07
N VAL A 440 26.32 -5.58 6.38
CA VAL A 440 26.27 -5.48 4.92
C VAL A 440 26.35 -4.01 4.54
N LEU A 441 27.22 -3.69 3.58
CA LEU A 441 27.29 -2.39 2.92
C LEU A 441 26.49 -2.46 1.63
N VAL A 442 25.61 -1.48 1.45
CA VAL A 442 24.78 -1.31 0.25
C VAL A 442 25.21 -0.04 -0.47
N SER A 443 25.37 -0.15 -1.79
CA SER A 443 25.73 0.96 -2.67
C SER A 443 24.88 0.92 -3.94
N ALA A 444 24.41 2.07 -4.41
CA ALA A 444 23.87 2.20 -5.76
C ALA A 444 24.97 2.00 -6.81
N ILE A 445 24.57 1.57 -8.01
CA ILE A 445 25.42 1.51 -9.19
C ILE A 445 25.05 2.69 -10.07
N ASP A 446 26.02 3.58 -10.31
CA ASP A 446 25.88 4.75 -11.19
C ASP A 446 25.82 4.33 -12.66
N ASP A 447 24.72 4.62 -13.36
CA ASP A 447 24.57 4.35 -14.80
C ASP A 447 24.42 5.60 -15.70
N SER A 448 23.63 5.55 -16.78
CA SER A 448 23.37 6.70 -17.67
C SER A 448 21.90 6.81 -18.10
N THR A 449 21.05 5.98 -17.47
CA THR A 449 19.64 5.78 -17.79
C THR A 449 18.85 6.67 -16.85
N PRO A 450 18.13 7.68 -17.35
CA PRO A 450 17.35 8.54 -16.46
C PRO A 450 16.20 7.74 -15.84
N GLU A 451 16.29 7.51 -14.53
CA GLU A 451 15.25 6.84 -13.74
C GLU A 451 14.64 7.83 -12.75
N SER A 452 13.40 7.59 -12.34
CA SER A 452 12.84 8.33 -11.22
C SER A 452 13.29 7.70 -9.91
N PHE A 453 12.71 8.12 -8.78
CA PHE A 453 12.81 7.33 -7.55
C PHE A 453 12.37 5.90 -7.85
N HIS A 454 13.28 4.96 -7.61
CA HIS A 454 13.04 3.55 -7.89
C HIS A 454 13.56 2.70 -6.73
N ARG A 455 13.08 1.46 -6.66
CA ARG A 455 13.41 0.51 -5.61
C ARG A 455 13.99 -0.76 -6.22
N THR A 456 14.91 -1.38 -5.50
CA THR A 456 15.36 -2.74 -5.74
C THR A 456 15.41 -3.51 -4.43
N PHE A 457 15.93 -4.73 -4.41
CA PHE A 457 16.04 -5.53 -3.19
C PHE A 457 17.30 -6.37 -3.16
N VAL A 458 17.70 -6.77 -1.95
CA VAL A 458 18.72 -7.82 -1.75
C VAL A 458 18.02 -9.05 -1.21
N ARG A 459 18.11 -10.14 -1.97
CA ARG A 459 17.63 -11.45 -1.57
C ARG A 459 18.75 -12.21 -0.88
N HIS A 460 18.42 -12.82 0.24
CA HIS A 460 19.33 -13.70 0.95
C HIS A 460 19.05 -15.16 0.59
N THR A 461 20.10 -15.95 0.38
CA THR A 461 19.98 -17.41 0.24
C THR A 461 21.05 -18.10 1.04
N SER A 462 20.73 -19.26 1.62
CA SER A 462 21.68 -19.99 2.45
C SER A 462 22.17 -21.27 1.81
N THR A 463 23.45 -21.54 1.99
CA THR A 463 24.07 -22.83 1.70
C THR A 463 24.82 -23.33 2.93
N SER A 464 24.55 -24.56 3.33
CA SER A 464 25.21 -25.21 4.47
C SER A 464 25.19 -26.72 4.33
N SER A 465 26.09 -27.38 5.06
CA SER A 465 25.99 -28.83 5.33
C SER A 465 25.12 -29.15 6.54
N ASP A 466 24.70 -28.13 7.30
CA ASP A 466 23.60 -28.24 8.23
C ASP A 466 22.28 -28.31 7.45
N PRO A 467 21.52 -29.42 7.53
CA PRO A 467 20.25 -29.56 6.84
C PRO A 467 19.23 -28.47 7.23
N ALA A 468 19.31 -27.91 8.43
CA ALA A 468 18.42 -26.86 8.91
C ALA A 468 18.62 -25.53 8.15
N TYR A 469 19.82 -25.30 7.62
CA TYR A 469 20.18 -24.10 6.86
C TYR A 469 20.31 -24.36 5.36
N GLN A 470 19.87 -25.52 4.89
CA GLN A 470 19.89 -25.86 3.47
C GLN A 470 18.64 -25.31 2.79
N ALA A 471 18.77 -24.21 2.03
CA ALA A 471 17.67 -23.54 1.34
C ALA A 471 16.50 -23.16 2.27
N VAL A 472 16.82 -22.74 3.50
CA VAL A 472 15.82 -22.21 4.43
C VAL A 472 15.37 -20.83 3.95
N GLY A 473 14.12 -20.45 4.26
CA GLY A 473 13.63 -19.11 3.99
C GLY A 473 14.50 -18.07 4.70
N MET A 474 14.88 -17.04 3.96
CA MET A 474 15.68 -15.94 4.45
C MET A 474 14.95 -14.62 4.16
N PRO A 475 15.04 -13.63 5.06
CA PRO A 475 14.47 -12.31 4.81
C PRO A 475 15.16 -11.63 3.63
N ARG A 476 14.48 -10.68 3.00
CA ARG A 476 15.08 -9.75 2.03
C ARG A 476 15.09 -8.34 2.63
N ILE A 477 15.80 -7.43 1.98
CA ILE A 477 15.69 -5.99 2.25
C ILE A 477 15.33 -5.27 0.97
N VAL A 478 14.64 -4.15 1.12
CA VAL A 478 14.34 -3.22 0.04
C VAL A 478 15.37 -2.12 0.06
N ILE A 479 15.76 -1.65 -1.12
CA ILE A 479 16.72 -0.57 -1.30
C ILE A 479 16.03 0.53 -2.07
N ASN A 480 15.93 1.72 -1.46
CA ASN A 480 15.53 2.93 -2.14
C ASN A 480 16.74 3.53 -2.85
N ILE A 481 16.60 3.84 -4.14
CA ILE A 481 17.68 4.38 -4.95
C ILE A 481 17.28 5.76 -5.48
N THR A 482 18.19 6.72 -5.28
CA THR A 482 18.12 8.02 -5.92
C THR A 482 19.04 8.04 -7.14
N ASP A 483 18.43 8.22 -8.31
CA ASP A 483 19.08 8.32 -9.62
C ASP A 483 19.75 9.69 -9.82
N ASN A 484 20.90 9.71 -10.50
CA ASN A 484 21.69 10.91 -10.79
C ASN A 484 21.61 11.39 -12.26
N ASP A 485 20.85 10.68 -13.10
CA ASP A 485 20.65 10.95 -14.52
C ASP A 485 19.35 11.71 -14.82
N TYR A 486 18.47 11.81 -13.82
CA TYR A 486 17.25 12.60 -13.84
C TYR A 486 17.42 13.90 -13.05
N PRO A 487 17.05 15.08 -13.63
CA PRO A 487 17.10 16.35 -12.90
C PRO A 487 16.26 16.34 -11.64
N GLY A 488 16.93 16.33 -10.49
CA GLY A 488 16.30 16.28 -9.18
C GLY A 488 17.12 17.00 -8.11
N VAL A 489 16.52 17.07 -6.93
CA VAL A 489 17.13 17.61 -5.71
C VAL A 489 17.01 16.52 -4.66
N MET A 490 18.14 16.05 -4.15
CA MET A 490 18.17 15.12 -3.02
C MET A 490 18.36 15.91 -1.74
N LEU A 491 17.51 15.61 -0.74
CA LEU A 491 17.63 16.11 0.61
C LEU A 491 18.15 14.98 1.48
N ILE A 492 19.22 15.23 2.23
CA ILE A 492 19.81 14.26 3.17
C ILE A 492 19.66 14.86 4.57
N PRO A 493 18.66 14.43 5.36
CA PRO A 493 18.56 14.82 6.75
C PRO A 493 19.74 14.25 7.56
N SER A 494 20.17 14.96 8.60
CA SER A 494 21.30 14.57 9.47
C SER A 494 21.06 13.25 10.20
N ASP A 495 19.80 12.98 10.59
CA ASP A 495 19.37 11.81 11.37
C ASP A 495 17.99 11.28 10.91
N GLY A 496 17.73 11.27 9.59
CA GLY A 496 16.45 10.81 9.01
C GLY A 496 15.33 11.86 8.99
N ALA A 497 15.40 12.91 9.81
CA ALA A 497 14.51 14.08 9.81
C ALA A 497 15.28 15.40 10.01
N THR A 498 14.58 16.54 9.92
CA THR A 498 15.12 17.87 10.27
C THR A 498 14.27 18.53 11.35
N GLU A 499 14.81 18.63 12.56
CA GLU A 499 14.06 19.05 13.75
C GLU A 499 14.63 20.29 14.42
N VAL A 500 13.78 21.28 14.71
CA VAL A 500 14.19 22.50 15.43
C VAL A 500 13.23 22.81 16.57
N THR A 501 13.75 23.41 17.64
CA THR A 501 12.94 23.76 18.83
C THR A 501 12.99 25.25 19.11
N GLU A 502 11.81 25.84 19.35
CA GLU A 502 11.70 27.20 19.87
C GLU A 502 12.54 27.35 21.14
N GLY A 503 13.56 28.21 21.08
CA GLY A 503 14.50 28.41 22.21
C GLY A 503 15.94 27.95 21.96
N GLY A 504 16.24 27.39 20.78
CA GLY A 504 17.60 27.37 20.25
C GLY A 504 18.19 26.02 19.85
N ALA A 505 17.39 24.94 19.79
CA ALA A 505 17.84 23.72 19.13
C ALA A 505 17.76 23.92 17.61
N THR A 506 18.87 23.68 16.93
CA THR A 506 19.03 23.85 15.49
C THR A 506 19.43 22.52 14.89
N ASP A 507 19.10 22.31 13.62
CA ASP A 507 19.46 21.09 12.91
C ASP A 507 19.89 21.41 11.48
N THR A 508 20.45 20.42 10.80
CA THR A 508 20.94 20.56 9.45
C THR A 508 20.44 19.46 8.54
N TYR A 509 20.14 19.82 7.30
CA TYR A 509 20.05 18.86 6.21
C TYR A 509 21.02 19.26 5.12
N GLN A 510 21.42 18.30 4.29
CA GLN A 510 22.20 18.55 3.10
C GLN A 510 21.28 18.57 1.87
N VAL A 511 21.62 19.42 0.91
CA VAL A 511 20.99 19.48 -0.39
C VAL A 511 22.05 19.20 -1.42
N VAL A 512 21.74 18.34 -2.38
CA VAL A 512 22.61 18.06 -3.53
C VAL A 512 21.74 17.96 -4.78
N LEU A 513 22.25 18.41 -5.92
CA LEU A 513 21.58 18.12 -7.19
C LEU A 513 21.89 16.69 -7.57
N THR A 514 20.90 16.01 -8.12
CA THR A 514 21.10 14.66 -8.62
C THR A 514 21.68 14.67 -10.03
N PHE A 515 21.47 15.72 -10.85
CA PHE A 515 21.97 15.78 -12.23
C PHE A 515 22.85 17.02 -12.51
N PRO A 516 23.94 16.89 -13.32
CA PRO A 516 24.78 18.03 -13.72
C PRO A 516 23.98 19.10 -14.46
N PRO A 517 23.84 20.32 -13.90
CA PRO A 517 23.10 21.37 -14.57
C PRO A 517 23.94 21.99 -15.69
N THR A 518 23.32 22.40 -16.79
CA THR A 518 24.02 23.09 -17.89
C THR A 518 24.24 24.58 -17.64
N GLN A 519 23.60 25.14 -16.60
CA GLN A 519 23.70 26.51 -16.13
C GLN A 519 23.50 26.53 -14.60
N PRO A 520 24.01 27.53 -13.86
CA PRO A 520 23.80 27.60 -12.41
C PRO A 520 22.32 27.51 -12.02
N VAL A 521 22.00 26.55 -11.15
CA VAL A 521 20.69 26.37 -10.52
C VAL A 521 20.71 27.05 -9.17
N THR A 522 19.66 27.83 -8.89
CA THR A 522 19.46 28.44 -7.57
C THR A 522 18.28 27.75 -6.90
N ILE A 523 18.55 27.02 -5.82
CA ILE A 523 17.51 26.47 -4.97
C ILE A 523 17.21 27.52 -3.91
N THR A 524 15.96 27.98 -3.86
CA THR A 524 15.52 28.96 -2.87
C THR A 524 14.73 28.25 -1.78
N MET A 525 15.21 28.33 -0.55
CA MET A 525 14.51 27.85 0.64
C MET A 525 13.41 28.85 0.98
N ALA A 526 12.16 28.38 0.93
CA ALA A 526 10.99 29.15 1.29
C ALA A 526 10.50 28.72 2.68
N ASN A 527 10.52 29.64 3.64
CA ASN A 527 9.94 29.38 4.95
C ASN A 527 8.42 29.48 4.84
N VAL A 528 7.72 28.36 5.00
CA VAL A 528 6.26 28.32 5.04
C VAL A 528 5.83 28.67 6.47
N GLN A 529 4.79 29.51 6.62
CA GLN A 529 4.23 29.94 7.92
C GLN A 529 5.16 30.75 8.86
N ASN A 530 6.38 31.11 8.45
CA ASN A 530 7.36 31.90 9.22
C ASN A 530 7.71 31.31 10.61
N GLN A 531 7.67 29.99 10.76
CA GLN A 531 8.01 29.32 12.03
C GLN A 531 9.48 28.90 12.13
N VAL A 532 10.13 28.66 11.00
CA VAL A 532 11.54 28.24 10.92
C VAL A 532 12.33 29.16 10.00
N THR A 533 13.65 29.18 10.19
CA THR A 533 14.57 29.84 9.26
C THR A 533 15.57 28.83 8.71
N ALA A 534 15.44 28.48 7.43
CA ALA A 534 16.46 27.75 6.69
C ALA A 534 17.52 28.70 6.12
N THR A 535 18.78 28.47 6.47
CA THR A 535 19.92 29.29 6.05
C THR A 535 21.02 28.41 5.47
N ALA A 536 21.51 28.74 4.28
CA ALA A 536 22.70 28.11 3.72
C ALA A 536 23.88 28.28 4.69
N LEU A 537 24.49 27.17 5.13
CA LEU A 537 25.59 27.22 6.09
C LEU A 537 26.82 27.91 5.48
N VAL A 538 27.01 27.73 4.17
CA VAL A 538 28.04 28.40 3.37
C VAL A 538 27.40 29.54 2.57
N GLY A 539 27.96 30.74 2.65
CA GLY A 539 27.47 31.93 1.93
C GLY A 539 26.42 32.76 2.68
N GLY A 540 25.59 32.12 3.51
CA GLY A 540 24.50 32.75 4.24
C GLY A 540 23.30 33.13 3.36
N GLY A 541 22.12 33.24 3.97
CA GLY A 541 20.87 33.55 3.27
C GLY A 541 20.02 32.31 2.93
N ASN A 542 18.95 32.51 2.16
CA ASN A 542 17.92 31.50 1.92
C ASN A 542 18.03 30.82 0.55
N SER A 543 19.21 30.82 -0.08
CA SER A 543 19.40 30.12 -1.35
C SER A 543 20.73 29.38 -1.42
N LEU A 544 20.70 28.23 -2.07
CA LEU A 544 21.87 27.46 -2.48
C LEU A 544 22.09 27.63 -3.97
N VAL A 545 23.35 27.75 -4.39
CA VAL A 545 23.71 27.86 -5.80
C VAL A 545 24.56 26.66 -6.18
N PHE A 546 24.04 25.90 -7.14
CA PHE A 546 24.70 24.75 -7.74
C PHE A 546 25.08 25.12 -9.17
N THR A 547 26.38 25.13 -9.47
CA THR A 547 26.98 25.34 -10.78
C THR A 547 27.32 23.98 -11.41
N PRO A 548 27.64 23.94 -12.72
CA PRO A 548 28.12 22.72 -13.35
C PRO A 548 29.36 22.09 -12.69
N GLU A 549 30.06 22.84 -11.82
CA GLU A 549 31.29 22.41 -11.15
C GLU A 549 31.10 21.96 -9.69
N ASN A 550 29.93 22.15 -9.08
CA ASN A 550 29.69 21.79 -7.67
C ASN A 550 28.30 21.17 -7.41
N TRP A 551 27.60 20.76 -8.46
CA TRP A 551 26.23 20.27 -8.39
C TRP A 551 26.09 19.01 -7.53
N ASP A 552 27.11 18.16 -7.57
CA ASP A 552 27.26 16.86 -6.89
C ASP A 552 27.83 16.98 -5.47
N VAL A 553 28.17 18.19 -5.04
CA VAL A 553 28.71 18.43 -3.70
C VAL A 553 27.57 18.79 -2.76
N PRO A 554 27.27 17.97 -1.73
CA PRO A 554 26.24 18.29 -0.76
C PRO A 554 26.51 19.61 -0.06
N GLN A 555 25.53 20.50 -0.09
CA GLN A 555 25.56 21.80 0.59
C GLN A 555 24.67 21.76 1.81
N THR A 556 25.24 22.08 2.97
CA THR A 556 24.52 22.05 4.25
C THR A 556 23.64 23.28 4.43
N VAL A 557 22.39 23.03 4.84
CA VAL A 557 21.44 24.03 5.31
C VAL A 557 21.33 23.91 6.82
N LEU A 558 21.42 25.03 7.52
CA LEU A 558 21.09 25.14 8.93
C LEU A 558 19.63 25.59 9.05
N VAL A 559 18.85 24.87 9.83
CA VAL A 559 17.49 25.25 10.22
C VAL A 559 17.52 25.69 11.68
N THR A 560 16.87 26.81 11.96
CA THR A 560 16.76 27.41 13.31
C THR A 560 15.35 27.84 13.64
#